data_AF-A0A936UD92-F1
#
_entry.id   AF-A0A936UD92-F1
#
_cell.length_a   1.000
_cell.length_b   1.000
_cell.length_c   1.000
_cell.angle_alpha   90.00
_cell.angle_beta   90.00
_cell.angle_gamma   90.00
#
_symmetry.space_group_name_H-M   'P 1'
#
loop_
_entity.id
_entity.type
_entity.pdbx_description
1 polymer ?
#
loop_
_entity_poly.entity_id
_entity_poly.type
_entity_poly.pdbx_seq_one_letter_code
_entity_poly.pdbx_strand_id
1 'polypeptide(L)'
;MRKPQSGLALPVVLGVFALLIVLLFAAYIWLALSYDYSDGERAGYVQKFSRKGWICKTWEGDLAMVNLPGQPAEIFSFSVRDGAVAEKLNATMGKRVSLHYEQHIGIPTSCFGESQYFVTDVRAVD
;
A
#
# COMPACT_ATOMS: atom_id res chain seq x y z
N MET A 1 26.59 -18.24 50.86
CA MET A 1 25.91 -17.01 50.40
C MET A 1 25.70 -17.10 48.89
N ARG A 2 24.49 -17.44 48.41
CA ARG A 2 24.15 -17.47 46.97
C ARG A 2 23.69 -16.07 46.55
N LYS A 3 24.43 -15.40 45.65
CA LYS A 3 23.97 -14.15 45.03
C LYS A 3 22.61 -14.40 44.34
N PRO A 4 21.62 -13.50 44.50
CA PRO A 4 20.34 -13.66 43.83
C PRO A 4 20.56 -13.50 42.32
N GLN A 5 20.26 -14.56 41.57
CA GLN A 5 20.38 -14.66 40.11
C GLN A 5 19.29 -13.84 39.37
N SER A 6 18.52 -13.01 40.08
CA SER A 6 17.34 -12.29 39.58
C SER A 6 17.66 -11.10 38.68
N GLY A 7 18.89 -10.58 38.70
CA GLY A 7 19.29 -9.43 37.88
C GLY A 7 19.47 -9.73 36.39
N LEU A 8 19.80 -10.98 36.02
CA LEU A 8 20.02 -11.38 34.62
C LEU A 8 18.74 -11.87 33.93
N ALA A 9 17.79 -12.41 34.70
CA ALA A 9 16.53 -12.92 34.15
C ALA A 9 15.59 -11.81 33.67
N LEU A 10 15.54 -10.67 34.36
CA LEU A 10 14.66 -9.55 34.01
C LEU A 10 14.96 -8.91 32.63
N PRO A 11 16.22 -8.56 32.27
CA PRO A 11 16.52 -8.02 30.94
C PRO A 11 16.31 -9.04 29.82
N VAL A 12 16.52 -10.33 30.10
CA VAL A 12 16.25 -11.41 29.12
C VAL A 12 14.75 -11.56 28.88
N VAL A 13 13.92 -11.54 29.92
CA VAL A 13 12.46 -11.60 29.79
C VAL A 13 11.92 -10.37 29.05
N LEU A 14 12.41 -9.17 29.36
CA LEU A 14 12.05 -7.95 28.63
C LEU A 14 12.47 -8.00 27.17
N GLY A 15 13.67 -8.54 26.87
CA GLY A 15 14.14 -8.72 25.51
C GLY A 15 13.29 -9.70 24.71
N VAL A 16 12.90 -10.84 25.30
CA VAL A 16 12.01 -11.82 24.68
C VAL A 16 10.62 -11.23 24.43
N PHE A 17 10.09 -10.47 25.40
CA PHE A 17 8.80 -9.81 25.25
C PHE A 17 8.81 -8.73 24.15
N ALA A 18 9.85 -7.91 24.09
CA ALA A 18 10.03 -6.93 23.02
C ALA A 18 10.14 -7.60 21.65
N LEU A 19 10.90 -8.69 21.54
CA LEU A 19 11.00 -9.47 20.31
C LEU A 19 9.64 -10.02 19.88
N LEU A 20 8.86 -10.56 20.82
CA LEU A 20 7.54 -11.10 20.54
C LEU A 20 6.58 -10.01 20.01
N ILE A 21 6.63 -8.80 20.57
CA ILE A 21 5.85 -7.66 20.05
C ILE A 21 6.26 -7.32 18.61
N VAL A 22 7.55 -7.25 18.33
CA VAL A 22 8.04 -6.96 16.97
C VAL A 22 7.60 -8.03 15.98
N LEU A 23 7.66 -9.31 16.36
CA LEU A 23 7.20 -10.42 15.52
C LEU A 23 5.68 -10.37 15.27
N LEU A 24 4.88 -10.09 16.29
CA LEU A 24 3.43 -9.92 16.14
C LEU A 24 3.10 -8.74 15.22
N PHE A 25 3.80 -7.62 15.37
CA PHE A 25 3.61 -6.46 14.51
C PHE A 25 4.00 -6.74 13.05
N ALA A 26 5.11 -7.45 12.82
CA ALA A 26 5.51 -7.88 11.48
C ALA A 26 4.49 -8.84 10.87
N ALA A 27 3.97 -9.80 11.64
CA ALA A 27 2.93 -10.72 11.20
C ALA A 27 1.62 -9.98 10.85
N TYR A 28 1.24 -9.00 11.66
CA TYR A 28 0.08 -8.14 11.38
C TYR A 28 0.23 -7.38 10.07
N ILE A 29 1.37 -6.71 9.83
CA ILE A 29 1.63 -6.01 8.58
C ILE A 29 1.57 -6.97 7.39
N TRP A 30 2.19 -8.15 7.53
CA TRP A 30 2.18 -9.16 6.48
C TRP A 30 0.76 -9.61 6.12
N LEU A 31 -0.09 -9.87 7.12
CA LEU A 31 -1.49 -10.22 6.90
C LEU A 31 -2.26 -9.08 6.24
N ALA A 32 -2.12 -7.85 6.75
CA ALA A 32 -2.82 -6.67 6.22
C ALA A 32 -2.46 -6.38 4.74
N LEU A 33 -1.23 -6.68 4.34
CA LEU A 33 -0.74 -6.49 2.96
C LEU A 33 -0.96 -7.68 2.03
N SER A 34 -1.36 -8.84 2.57
CA SER A 34 -1.56 -10.07 1.79
C SER A 34 -3.03 -10.40 1.57
N TYR A 35 -3.91 -9.92 2.45
CA TYR A 35 -5.35 -10.13 2.34
C TYR A 35 -6.02 -8.84 1.85
N ASP A 36 -6.70 -8.92 0.72
CA ASP A 36 -7.54 -7.85 0.21
C ASP A 36 -8.93 -7.92 0.85
N TYR A 37 -9.49 -6.76 1.14
CA TYR A 37 -10.86 -6.60 1.61
C TYR A 37 -11.85 -6.58 0.43
N SER A 38 -11.44 -5.98 -0.69
CA SER A 38 -12.23 -5.89 -1.91
C SER A 38 -11.29 -5.70 -3.09
N ASP A 39 -11.57 -6.36 -4.20
CA ASP A 39 -10.96 -6.08 -5.49
C ASP A 39 -11.98 -5.48 -6.48
N GLY A 40 -11.51 -4.92 -7.58
CA GLY A 40 -12.38 -4.46 -8.65
C GLY A 40 -11.68 -3.71 -9.76
N GLU A 41 -12.47 -3.07 -10.63
CA GLU A 41 -11.95 -2.27 -11.73
C GLU A 41 -12.47 -0.83 -11.71
N ARG A 42 -11.59 0.10 -12.08
CA ARG A 42 -11.93 1.51 -12.30
C ARG A 42 -11.33 2.01 -13.59
N ALA A 43 -12.16 2.58 -14.46
CA ALA A 43 -11.73 3.11 -15.75
C ALA A 43 -11.70 4.63 -15.77
N GLY A 44 -10.66 5.20 -16.38
CA GLY A 44 -10.47 6.64 -16.40
C GLY A 44 -9.17 7.07 -17.07
N TYR A 45 -8.72 8.28 -16.75
CA TYR A 45 -7.45 8.83 -17.21
C TYR A 45 -6.54 9.09 -16.01
N VAL A 46 -5.29 8.60 -16.07
CA VAL A 46 -4.32 8.87 -15.01
C VAL A 46 -3.87 10.32 -15.13
N GLN A 47 -4.25 11.15 -14.15
CA GLN A 47 -3.91 12.58 -14.13
C GLN A 47 -2.57 12.83 -13.44
N LYS A 48 -2.28 12.05 -12.41
CA LYS A 48 -1.07 12.18 -11.62
C LYS A 48 -0.51 10.80 -11.37
N PHE A 49 0.80 10.66 -11.53
CA PHE A 49 1.52 9.49 -11.09
C PHE A 49 2.94 9.92 -10.72
N SER A 50 3.33 9.68 -9.47
CA SER A 50 4.62 10.15 -8.95
C SER A 50 5.16 9.22 -7.89
N ARG A 51 6.47 9.07 -7.87
CA ARG A 51 7.19 8.36 -6.81
C ARG A 51 7.52 9.35 -5.69
N LYS A 52 6.76 9.30 -4.60
CA LYS A 52 6.90 10.24 -3.47
C LYS A 52 7.15 9.52 -2.15
N GLY A 53 7.65 10.27 -1.17
CA GLY A 53 8.00 9.77 0.16
C GLY A 53 9.40 10.19 0.60
N TRP A 54 9.54 10.47 1.89
CA TRP A 54 10.79 10.96 2.49
C TRP A 54 11.70 9.83 2.97
N ILE A 55 11.12 8.84 3.67
CA ILE A 55 11.84 7.66 4.21
C ILE A 55 11.62 6.45 3.29
N CYS A 56 10.37 6.16 2.95
CA CYS A 56 9.98 5.10 2.04
C CYS A 56 9.35 5.73 0.81
N LYS A 57 9.87 5.44 -0.38
CA LYS A 57 9.33 5.96 -1.65
C LYS A 57 8.35 4.97 -2.25
N THR A 58 7.09 5.36 -2.34
CA THR A 58 6.00 4.61 -2.97
C THR A 58 5.55 5.30 -4.25
N TRP A 59 4.93 4.54 -5.15
CA TRP A 59 4.31 5.08 -6.35
C TRP A 59 2.86 5.40 -6.06
N GLU A 60 2.47 6.64 -6.31
CA GLU A 60 1.16 7.15 -5.94
C GLU A 60 0.54 7.87 -7.13
N GLY A 61 -0.73 7.60 -7.41
CA GLY A 61 -1.42 8.15 -8.56
C GLY A 61 -2.86 8.53 -8.29
N ASP A 62 -3.38 9.37 -9.17
CA ASP A 62 -4.77 9.83 -9.18
C ASP A 62 -5.38 9.52 -10.55
N LEU A 63 -6.45 8.72 -10.56
CA LEU A 63 -7.24 8.39 -11.74
C LEU A 63 -8.48 9.30 -11.77
N ALA A 64 -8.65 10.08 -12.85
CA ALA A 64 -9.92 10.75 -13.14
C ALA A 64 -10.90 9.78 -13.77
N MET A 65 -11.94 9.42 -13.02
CA MET A 65 -13.07 8.64 -13.52
C MET A 65 -14.11 9.59 -14.10
N VAL A 66 -14.44 9.41 -15.38
CA VAL A 66 -15.49 10.18 -16.04
C VAL A 66 -16.81 9.43 -15.86
N ASN A 67 -17.58 9.84 -14.86
CA ASN A 67 -18.83 9.16 -14.52
C ASN A 67 -19.99 9.60 -15.44
N LEU A 68 -20.11 10.90 -15.73
CA LEU A 68 -21.14 11.46 -16.63
C LEU A 68 -20.65 12.70 -17.40
N PRO A 69 -21.08 12.92 -18.65
CA PRO A 69 -20.81 14.16 -19.38
C PRO A 69 -21.35 15.37 -18.61
N GLY A 70 -20.52 16.40 -18.44
CA GLY A 70 -20.90 17.65 -17.77
C GLY A 70 -20.78 17.63 -16.23
N GLN A 71 -20.36 16.51 -15.62
CA GLN A 71 -19.98 16.45 -14.21
C GLN A 71 -18.46 16.49 -14.04
N PRO A 72 -17.95 17.04 -12.92
CA PRO A 72 -16.54 16.94 -12.60
C PRO A 72 -16.13 15.46 -12.46
N ALA A 73 -14.94 15.12 -12.94
CA ALA A 73 -14.41 13.78 -12.80
C ALA A 73 -14.18 13.43 -11.32
N GLU A 74 -14.57 12.21 -10.93
CA GLU A 74 -14.27 11.70 -9.60
C GLU A 74 -12.81 11.26 -9.56
N ILE A 75 -12.09 11.70 -8.53
CA ILE A 75 -10.67 11.38 -8.36
C ILE A 75 -10.53 10.14 -7.50
N PHE A 76 -9.94 9.10 -8.09
CA PHE A 76 -9.58 7.88 -7.41
C PHE A 76 -8.08 7.84 -7.15
N SER A 77 -7.69 8.01 -5.89
CA SER A 77 -6.28 7.95 -5.46
C SER A 77 -5.87 6.51 -5.15
N PHE A 78 -4.76 6.08 -5.75
CA PHE A 78 -4.24 4.73 -5.67
C PHE A 78 -2.73 4.70 -5.43
N SER A 79 -2.27 3.60 -4.84
CA SER A 79 -0.86 3.29 -4.64
C SER A 79 -0.44 2.11 -5.53
N VAL A 80 0.83 2.06 -5.93
CA VAL A 80 1.39 0.95 -6.70
C VAL A 80 2.63 0.42 -5.99
N ARG A 81 2.63 -0.88 -5.70
CA ARG A 81 3.75 -1.56 -5.03
C ARG A 81 4.71 -2.21 -6.01
N ASP A 82 4.18 -2.77 -7.10
CA ASP A 82 4.98 -3.45 -8.12
C ASP A 82 5.59 -2.44 -9.11
N GLY A 83 6.91 -2.50 -9.28
CA GLY A 83 7.63 -1.67 -10.24
C GLY A 83 7.22 -1.94 -11.70
N ALA A 84 6.85 -3.17 -12.04
CA ALA A 84 6.39 -3.52 -13.40
C ALA A 84 5.04 -2.87 -13.72
N VAL A 85 4.12 -2.84 -12.76
CA VAL A 85 2.82 -2.16 -12.89
C VAL A 85 3.03 -0.65 -12.99
N ALA A 86 3.96 -0.09 -12.21
CA ALA A 86 4.31 1.33 -12.29
C ALA A 86 4.89 1.71 -13.66
N GLU A 87 5.73 0.87 -14.26
CA GLU A 87 6.26 1.07 -15.61
C GLU A 87 5.14 0.97 -16.66
N LYS A 88 4.25 -0.02 -16.54
CA LYS A 88 3.09 -0.18 -17.42
C LYS A 88 2.18 1.04 -17.36
N LEU A 89 1.91 1.56 -16.16
CA LEU A 89 1.15 2.79 -15.95
C LEU A 89 1.80 3.98 -16.64
N ASN A 90 3.11 4.18 -16.44
CA ASN A 90 3.88 5.23 -17.11
C ASN A 90 3.77 5.15 -18.65
N ALA A 91 3.84 3.94 -19.22
CA ALA A 91 3.70 3.72 -20.67
C ALA A 91 2.28 3.99 -21.20
N THR A 92 1.26 3.88 -20.34
CA THR A 92 -0.14 4.16 -20.68
C THR A 92 -0.61 5.57 -20.33
N MET A 93 0.28 6.43 -19.84
CA MET A 93 -0.06 7.82 -19.51
C MET A 93 -0.67 8.57 -20.70
N GLY A 94 -1.72 9.34 -20.44
CA GLY A 94 -2.46 10.09 -21.47
C GLY A 94 -3.49 9.25 -22.26
N LYS A 95 -3.51 7.93 -22.10
CA LYS A 95 -4.56 7.07 -22.65
C LYS A 95 -5.67 6.84 -21.61
N ARG A 96 -6.85 6.44 -22.10
CA ARG A 96 -7.88 5.89 -21.23
C ARG A 96 -7.44 4.49 -20.78
N VAL A 97 -7.53 4.21 -19.50
CA VAL A 97 -7.12 2.93 -18.92
C VAL A 97 -8.19 2.38 -17.98
N SER A 98 -8.24 1.05 -17.85
CA SER A 98 -8.89 0.35 -16.74
C SER A 98 -7.82 -0.12 -15.76
N LEU A 99 -7.97 0.25 -14.49
CA LEU A 99 -7.10 -0.18 -13.40
C LEU A 99 -7.79 -1.30 -12.63
N HIS A 100 -7.12 -2.42 -12.48
CA HIS A 100 -7.50 -3.44 -11.51
C HIS A 100 -6.84 -3.09 -10.17
N TYR A 101 -7.63 -3.05 -9.11
CA TYR A 101 -7.16 -2.67 -7.77
C TYR A 101 -7.58 -3.69 -6.72
N GLU A 102 -6.77 -3.80 -5.68
CA GLU A 102 -7.03 -4.52 -4.44
C GLU A 102 -7.04 -3.52 -3.27
N GLN A 103 -8.11 -3.53 -2.48
CA GLN A 103 -8.26 -2.69 -1.31
C GLN A 103 -7.75 -3.43 -0.08
N HIS A 104 -6.74 -2.88 0.59
CA HIS A 104 -6.19 -3.44 1.82
C HIS A 104 -6.48 -2.49 2.99
N ILE A 105 -7.25 -2.97 3.97
CA ILE A 105 -7.65 -2.18 5.15
C ILE A 105 -6.66 -2.40 6.29
N GLY A 106 -6.38 -1.34 7.06
CA GLY A 106 -5.61 -1.45 8.30
C GLY A 106 -4.09 -1.36 8.11
N ILE A 107 -3.61 -0.87 6.97
CA ILE A 107 -2.19 -0.63 6.75
C ILE A 107 -1.71 0.48 7.70
N PRO A 108 -0.77 0.17 8.62
CA PRO A 108 -0.47 1.06 9.75
C PRO A 108 0.46 2.22 9.37
N THR A 109 1.11 2.19 8.21
CA THR A 109 2.11 3.21 7.83
C THR A 109 2.03 3.56 6.35
N SER A 110 2.37 4.80 6.03
CA SER A 110 2.49 5.28 4.63
C SER A 110 3.70 4.73 3.90
N CYS A 111 4.57 3.95 4.56
CA CYS A 111 5.70 3.29 3.89
C CYS A 111 5.27 2.21 2.90
N PHE A 112 4.03 1.71 2.99
CA PHE A 112 3.50 0.68 2.09
C PHE A 112 2.64 1.25 0.97
N GLY A 113 2.06 2.43 1.17
CA GLY A 113 1.21 3.16 0.23
C GLY A 113 0.50 4.30 0.96
N GLU A 114 0.20 5.40 0.26
CA GLU A 114 -0.61 6.49 0.84
C GLU A 114 -2.12 6.21 0.79
N SER A 115 -2.53 5.30 -0.08
CA SER A 115 -3.92 4.89 -0.24
C SER A 115 -4.10 3.42 0.17
N GLN A 116 -5.33 3.07 0.53
CA GLN A 116 -5.73 1.69 0.81
C GLN A 116 -5.96 0.88 -0.47
N TYR A 117 -5.91 1.51 -1.64
CA TYR A 117 -6.19 0.89 -2.92
C TYR A 117 -4.89 0.70 -3.70
N PHE A 118 -4.54 -0.57 -3.90
CA PHE A 118 -3.31 -0.97 -4.56
C PHE A 118 -3.63 -1.45 -5.96
N VAL A 119 -3.11 -0.75 -6.96
CA VAL A 119 -3.28 -1.15 -8.36
C VAL A 119 -2.33 -2.29 -8.67
N THR A 120 -2.90 -3.40 -9.11
CA THR A 120 -2.19 -4.65 -9.42
C THR A 120 -2.09 -4.92 -10.91
N ASP A 121 -2.99 -4.34 -11.73
CA ASP A 121 -2.86 -4.34 -13.19
C ASP A 121 -3.46 -3.08 -13.83
N VAL A 122 -2.97 -2.75 -15.03
CA VAL A 122 -3.48 -1.68 -15.87
C VAL A 122 -3.67 -2.16 -17.29
N ARG A 123 -4.80 -1.81 -17.91
CA ARG A 123 -5.11 -2.14 -19.31
C ARG A 123 -5.52 -0.87 -20.05
N ALA A 124 -4.91 -0.61 -21.19
CA ALA A 124 -5.38 0.46 -22.08
C ALA A 124 -6.75 0.07 -22.63
N VAL A 125 -7.67 1.04 -22.64
CA VAL A 125 -9.00 0.90 -23.22
C VAL A 125 -9.04 1.82 -24.42
N ASP A 126 -9.20 1.24 -25.60
CA ASP A 126 -9.32 1.97 -26.87
C ASP A 126 -10.70 2.66 -27.00
#